data_AF-A0A0N9HPF5-F1
#
_entry.id   AF-A0A0N9HPF5-F1
#
_cell.length_a   1.000
_cell.length_b   1.000
_cell.length_c   1.000
_cell.angle_alpha   90.00
_cell.angle_beta   90.00
_cell.angle_gamma   90.00
#
_symmetry.space_group_name_H-M   'P 1'
#
loop_
_entity.id
_entity.type
_entity.pdbx_description
1 polymer ?
#
loop_
_entity_poly.entity_id
_entity_poly.type
_entity_poly.pdbx_seq_one_letter_code
_entity_poly.pdbx_strand_id
1 'polypeptide(L)'
;MDLMTGGQRVRTGVPAGKTPTGQDPSAPQPFLMIPVDEGLAVRDVAKAIVRELRHLSRNDREQLDYDRPGFGLRRLPWGMEDRCYAWTVPPSTPDATGPDLCLKLYTDNPGRAWTEVRALQYLPEVAAIDTPKFLWHDSDRPIPATVMGLLPGAPISAIHAPTAALLESIVTVVQGVQRLPLGPLENRPRADSPLSYARGLAEQWPTQLAASRDDESRVVLKLVTSWRHDFDDTQILNRPVDEVLSPGSANLGCWLWDDQANTVHLIDWSGAGRSDLASDAADRVEHPTARRFSDEQRAEVLPALGVDATTRDRFQAAQRVAAMHWLRRRWRSRTELPLQLISQCDRVRALLTPSSV
;
A
#
# COMPACT_ATOMS: atom_id res chain seq x y z
N MET A 1 7.50 38.17 83.36
CA MET A 1 7.18 36.92 84.05
C MET A 1 6.72 35.92 83.01
N ASP A 2 7.50 34.85 82.89
CA ASP A 2 7.21 33.52 82.36
C ASP A 2 6.67 33.32 80.92
N LEU A 3 7.64 33.02 80.06
CA LEU A 3 7.78 31.78 79.27
C LEU A 3 6.60 30.77 79.33
N MET A 4 6.19 30.28 78.16
CA MET A 4 6.13 28.84 77.84
C MET A 4 5.91 28.62 76.33
N THR A 5 6.74 27.74 75.81
CA THR A 5 6.94 27.24 74.45
C THR A 5 5.87 26.24 73.98
N GLY A 6 5.70 26.07 72.66
CA GLY A 6 5.22 24.79 72.13
C GLY A 6 4.72 24.77 70.68
N GLY A 7 5.44 24.04 69.81
CA GLY A 7 4.77 23.25 68.75
C GLY A 7 5.04 23.63 67.29
N GLN A 8 6.25 23.44 66.80
CA GLN A 8 6.54 23.26 65.37
C GLN A 8 5.88 21.97 64.85
N ARG A 9 5.01 22.06 63.83
CA ARG A 9 4.65 20.91 62.97
C ARG A 9 5.29 21.12 61.59
N VAL A 10 6.28 20.27 61.31
CA VAL A 10 6.90 20.11 60.00
C VAL A 10 5.89 19.44 59.07
N ARG A 11 5.46 20.17 58.02
CA ARG A 11 4.76 19.57 56.87
C ARG A 11 5.82 18.92 55.97
N THR A 12 5.87 17.59 55.99
CA THR A 12 6.60 16.80 54.99
C THR A 12 5.81 16.83 53.69
N GLY A 13 6.36 17.49 52.67
CA GLY A 13 5.86 17.43 51.31
C GLY A 13 6.18 16.06 50.69
N VAL A 14 5.15 15.34 50.27
CA VAL A 14 5.29 14.19 49.36
C VAL A 14 5.27 14.75 47.94
N PRO A 15 6.31 14.55 47.12
CA PRO A 15 6.29 14.98 45.72
C PRO A 15 5.34 14.09 44.93
N ALA A 16 4.42 14.72 44.20
CA ALA A 16 3.56 14.06 43.23
C ALA A 16 4.41 13.32 42.20
N GLY A 17 4.22 11.99 42.12
CA GLY A 17 4.83 11.16 41.11
C GLY A 17 4.43 11.65 39.72
N LYS A 18 5.43 12.03 38.92
CA LYS A 18 5.27 12.28 37.50
C LYS A 18 4.79 10.98 36.85
N THR A 19 3.54 10.97 36.40
CA THR A 19 3.05 9.97 35.44
C THR A 19 3.89 10.14 34.16
N PRO A 20 4.46 9.07 33.59
CA PRO A 20 5.18 9.19 32.33
C PRO A 20 4.18 9.45 31.21
N THR A 21 4.00 10.72 30.87
CA THR A 21 3.39 11.19 29.64
C THR A 21 4.41 11.01 28.51
N GLY A 22 4.11 10.12 27.56
CA GLY A 22 4.89 10.00 26.34
C GLY A 22 5.02 8.58 25.78
N GLN A 23 3.92 7.83 25.65
CA GLN A 23 3.85 6.80 24.61
C GLN A 23 3.15 7.41 23.41
N ASP A 24 3.92 7.57 22.33
CA ASP A 24 3.39 7.90 21.02
C ASP A 24 2.38 6.81 20.62
N PRO A 25 1.08 7.12 20.43
CA PRO A 25 0.08 6.13 20.04
C PRO A 25 0.32 5.57 18.63
N SER A 26 1.30 6.12 17.88
CA SER A 26 1.78 5.55 16.62
C SER A 26 2.99 4.63 16.77
N ALA A 27 3.55 4.49 17.98
CA ALA A 27 4.60 3.51 18.25
C ALA A 27 4.00 2.10 18.24
N PRO A 28 4.49 1.19 17.38
CA PRO A 28 3.96 -0.16 17.32
C PRO A 28 4.14 -0.85 18.66
N GLN A 29 3.04 -1.36 19.23
CA GLN A 29 3.06 -2.25 20.39
C GLN A 29 4.01 -3.42 20.10
N PRO A 30 4.98 -3.72 20.98
CA PRO A 30 5.88 -4.85 20.80
C PRO A 30 5.06 -6.13 20.86
N PHE A 31 4.94 -6.81 19.73
CA PHE A 31 4.29 -8.09 19.63
C PHE A 31 5.32 -9.20 19.76
N LEU A 32 4.91 -10.29 20.41
CA LEU A 32 5.67 -11.53 20.44
C LEU A 32 5.76 -12.02 18.99
N MET A 33 6.89 -11.80 18.33
CA MET A 33 7.17 -12.50 17.07
C MET A 33 7.15 -13.99 17.40
N ILE A 34 6.21 -14.73 16.84
CA ILE A 34 6.28 -16.19 16.85
C ILE A 34 7.52 -16.53 16.00
N PRO A 35 8.58 -17.10 16.56
CA PRO A 35 9.73 -17.50 15.77
C PRO A 35 9.27 -18.57 14.78
N VAL A 36 9.40 -18.29 13.50
CA VAL A 36 9.32 -19.33 12.47
C VAL A 36 10.63 -20.10 12.61
N ASP A 37 10.57 -21.34 13.09
CA ASP A 37 11.72 -22.20 13.39
C ASP A 37 12.44 -22.72 12.12
N GLU A 38 12.00 -22.33 10.93
CA GLU A 38 12.66 -22.65 9.67
C GLU A 38 13.76 -21.61 9.33
N GLY A 39 14.99 -22.10 9.10
CA GLY A 39 15.97 -21.37 8.30
C GLY A 39 16.90 -20.39 9.03
N LEU A 40 17.45 -20.76 10.20
CA LEU A 40 18.48 -19.97 10.89
C LEU A 40 19.63 -19.57 9.95
N ALA A 41 20.01 -20.49 9.06
CA ALA A 41 21.05 -20.27 8.05
C ALA A 41 20.63 -19.26 6.96
N VAL A 42 19.39 -19.36 6.44
CA VAL A 42 18.84 -18.39 5.47
C VAL A 42 18.82 -16.99 6.08
N ARG A 43 18.42 -16.87 7.35
CA ARG A 43 18.41 -15.59 8.08
C ARG A 43 19.79 -14.95 8.17
N ASP A 44 20.83 -15.71 8.46
CA ASP A 44 22.17 -15.15 8.62
C ASP A 44 22.79 -14.71 7.28
N VAL A 45 22.54 -15.46 6.21
CA VAL A 45 22.91 -15.02 4.84
C VAL A 45 22.11 -13.77 4.46
N ALA A 46 20.80 -13.73 4.73
CA ALA A 46 19.96 -12.58 4.45
C ALA A 46 20.46 -11.32 5.20
N LYS A 47 20.86 -11.42 6.47
CA LYS A 47 21.46 -10.30 7.22
C LYS A 47 22.77 -9.80 6.58
N ALA A 48 23.60 -10.69 6.05
CA ALA A 48 24.82 -10.28 5.34
C ALA A 48 24.49 -9.51 4.06
N ILE A 49 23.55 -10.02 3.26
CA ILE A 49 23.06 -9.37 2.04
C ILE A 49 22.45 -8.00 2.36
N VAL A 50 21.54 -7.92 3.34
CA VAL A 50 20.88 -6.67 3.73
C VAL A 50 21.88 -5.61 4.21
N ARG A 51 22.92 -6.00 4.94
CA ARG A 51 24.00 -5.06 5.34
C ARG A 51 24.68 -4.45 4.12
N GLU A 52 24.97 -5.26 3.11
CA GLU A 52 25.57 -4.78 1.85
C GLU A 52 24.61 -3.88 1.07
N LEU A 53 23.35 -4.28 0.91
CA LEU A 53 22.35 -3.46 0.21
C LEU A 53 22.11 -2.12 0.93
N ARG A 54 22.16 -2.09 2.27
CA ARG A 54 22.13 -0.84 3.04
C ARG A 54 23.38 0.00 2.85
N HIS A 55 24.55 -0.61 2.69
CA HIS A 55 25.78 0.10 2.35
C HIS A 55 25.63 0.77 0.97
N LEU A 56 25.16 0.03 -0.04
CA LEU A 56 24.86 0.59 -1.36
C LEU A 56 23.83 1.72 -1.28
N SER A 57 22.72 1.53 -0.56
CA SER A 57 21.70 2.57 -0.42
C SER A 57 22.23 3.91 0.11
N ARG A 58 23.29 3.89 0.92
CA ARG A 58 23.89 5.10 1.50
C ARG A 58 24.94 5.74 0.60
N ASN A 59 25.66 4.94 -0.19
CA ASN A 59 26.84 5.40 -0.92
C ASN A 59 26.60 5.52 -2.43
N ASP A 60 25.75 4.66 -2.99
CA ASP A 60 25.44 4.61 -4.41
C ASP A 60 24.05 3.97 -4.61
N ARG A 61 22.99 4.78 -4.51
CA ARG A 61 21.61 4.29 -4.50
C ARG A 61 21.21 3.65 -5.83
N GLU A 62 21.72 4.14 -6.95
CA GLU A 62 21.42 3.62 -8.29
C GLU A 62 21.88 2.17 -8.45
N GLN A 63 22.90 1.75 -7.70
CA GLN A 63 23.37 0.37 -7.67
C GLN A 63 22.28 -0.61 -7.21
N LEU A 64 21.27 -0.17 -6.44
CA LEU A 64 20.16 -1.03 -6.05
C LEU A 64 19.20 -1.39 -7.21
N ASP A 65 19.38 -0.80 -8.39
CA ASP A 65 18.55 -1.09 -9.56
C ASP A 65 19.13 -2.17 -10.48
N TYR A 66 20.25 -2.79 -10.09
CA TYR A 66 20.93 -3.83 -10.86
C TYR A 66 20.94 -5.19 -10.16
N ASP A 67 21.08 -6.25 -10.97
CA ASP A 67 21.33 -7.61 -10.49
C ASP A 67 22.60 -7.69 -9.63
N ARG A 68 22.59 -8.59 -8.64
CA ARG A 68 23.74 -8.91 -7.79
C ARG A 68 24.02 -10.40 -7.84
N PRO A 69 24.58 -10.91 -8.95
CA PRO A 69 24.86 -12.33 -9.11
C PRO A 69 25.80 -12.89 -8.04
N GLY A 70 26.71 -12.06 -7.50
CA GLY A 70 27.59 -12.44 -6.38
C GLY A 70 26.85 -12.78 -5.07
N PHE A 71 25.59 -12.32 -4.93
CA PHE A 71 24.70 -12.67 -3.83
C PHE A 71 23.52 -13.56 -4.27
N GLY A 72 23.52 -14.02 -5.52
CA GLY A 72 22.38 -14.74 -6.11
C GLY A 72 21.11 -13.89 -6.22
N LEU A 73 21.23 -12.55 -6.27
CA LEU A 73 20.07 -11.67 -6.42
C LEU A 73 19.88 -11.26 -7.87
N ARG A 74 18.64 -11.35 -8.34
CA ARG A 74 18.17 -10.77 -9.60
C ARG A 74 17.10 -9.72 -9.31
N ARG A 75 17.29 -8.51 -9.80
CA ARG A 75 16.34 -7.41 -9.61
C ARG A 75 15.02 -7.78 -10.28
N LEU A 76 13.94 -7.66 -9.53
CA LEU A 76 12.59 -7.86 -10.05
C LEU A 76 12.09 -6.56 -10.71
N PRO A 77 11.43 -6.60 -11.87
CA PRO A 77 10.93 -5.38 -12.51
C PRO A 77 9.71 -4.75 -11.80
N TRP A 78 9.20 -5.39 -10.74
CA TRP A 78 8.09 -4.88 -9.92
C TRP A 78 8.57 -4.33 -8.56
N GLY A 79 7.63 -3.65 -7.87
CA GLY A 79 7.88 -2.94 -6.62
C GLY A 79 8.69 -1.68 -6.83
N MET A 80 8.17 -0.70 -7.60
CA MET A 80 8.95 0.49 -8.01
C MET A 80 9.39 1.39 -6.85
N GLU A 81 8.59 1.45 -5.79
CA GLU A 81 8.84 2.28 -4.59
C GLU A 81 9.76 1.57 -3.57
N ASP A 82 9.88 0.24 -3.68
CA ASP A 82 10.79 -0.58 -2.88
C ASP A 82 11.88 -1.16 -3.80
N ARG A 83 12.79 -1.98 -3.27
CA ARG A 83 13.72 -2.76 -4.10
C ARG A 83 13.52 -4.23 -3.82
N CYS A 84 12.96 -4.93 -4.79
CA CYS A 84 12.63 -6.35 -4.71
C CYS A 84 13.60 -7.16 -5.57
N TYR A 85 14.08 -8.28 -5.03
CA TYR A 85 15.00 -9.19 -5.68
C TYR A 85 14.49 -10.61 -5.59
N ALA A 86 14.53 -11.35 -6.69
CA ALA A 86 14.53 -12.80 -6.64
C ALA A 86 15.89 -13.23 -6.08
N TRP A 87 15.87 -14.08 -5.07
CA TRP A 87 17.05 -14.55 -4.37
C TRP A 87 17.14 -16.06 -4.47
N THR A 88 18.10 -16.51 -5.26
CA THR A 88 18.49 -17.92 -5.30
C THR A 88 19.44 -18.18 -4.14
N VAL A 89 18.96 -18.91 -3.14
CA VAL A 89 19.73 -19.25 -1.94
C VAL A 89 20.89 -20.18 -2.35
N PRO A 90 22.14 -19.93 -1.91
CA PRO A 90 23.25 -20.81 -2.23
C PRO A 90 22.98 -22.26 -1.83
N PRO A 91 23.30 -23.26 -2.68
CA PRO A 91 23.09 -24.68 -2.35
C PRO A 91 23.83 -25.13 -1.08
N SER A 92 24.87 -24.41 -0.68
CA SER A 92 25.64 -24.65 0.54
C SER A 92 24.95 -24.19 1.82
N THR A 93 23.82 -23.48 1.73
CA THR A 93 23.04 -23.04 2.89
C THR A 93 22.22 -24.24 3.40
N PRO A 94 22.40 -24.69 4.66
CA PRO A 94 21.57 -25.72 5.26
C PRO A 94 20.08 -25.36 5.13
N ASP A 95 19.25 -26.34 4.82
CA ASP A 95 17.80 -26.21 4.61
C ASP A 95 17.39 -25.36 3.38
N ALA A 96 18.32 -25.03 2.48
CA ALA A 96 18.03 -24.39 1.20
C ALA A 96 17.42 -25.35 0.16
N THR A 97 16.43 -26.15 0.58
CA THR A 97 15.59 -26.95 -0.31
C THR A 97 14.28 -26.21 -0.49
N GLY A 98 14.17 -25.40 -1.54
CA GLY A 98 12.95 -24.62 -1.77
C GLY A 98 12.98 -23.79 -3.05
N PRO A 99 11.83 -23.21 -3.42
CA PRO A 99 11.74 -22.26 -4.52
C PRO A 99 12.59 -21.01 -4.24
N ASP A 100 12.84 -20.22 -5.29
CA ASP A 100 13.47 -18.90 -5.15
C ASP A 100 12.74 -18.06 -4.08
N LEU A 101 13.50 -17.22 -3.37
CA LEU A 101 12.95 -16.30 -2.38
C LEU A 101 12.79 -14.90 -2.97
N CYS A 102 11.98 -14.07 -2.33
CA CYS A 102 11.91 -12.63 -2.58
C CYS A 102 12.53 -11.90 -1.40
N LEU A 103 13.60 -11.14 -1.66
CA LEU A 103 14.16 -10.16 -0.71
C LEU A 103 13.65 -8.79 -1.09
N LYS A 104 12.98 -8.11 -0.16
CA LYS A 104 12.44 -6.76 -0.35
C LYS A 104 13.07 -5.78 0.62
N LEU A 105 13.56 -4.66 0.10
CA LEU A 105 14.18 -3.56 0.83
C LEU A 105 13.28 -2.31 0.75
N TYR A 106 12.90 -1.76 1.91
CA TYR A 106 11.94 -0.66 2.01
C TYR A 106 12.68 0.68 2.12
N THR A 107 13.02 1.28 0.99
CA THR A 107 13.89 2.46 0.93
C THR A 107 13.19 3.78 1.21
N ASP A 108 11.87 3.86 0.97
CA ASP A 108 11.14 5.13 1.01
C ASP A 108 10.22 5.27 2.23
N ASN A 109 9.58 4.17 2.67
CA ASN A 109 8.66 4.20 3.80
C ASN A 109 8.84 2.96 4.69
N PRO A 110 9.60 3.05 5.79
CA PRO A 110 9.82 1.93 6.71
C PRO A 110 8.53 1.34 7.31
N GLY A 111 7.46 2.14 7.40
CA GLY A 111 6.17 1.70 7.93
C GLY A 111 5.47 0.66 7.05
N ARG A 112 5.83 0.58 5.77
CA ARG A 112 5.32 -0.42 4.80
C ARG A 112 5.77 -1.83 5.12
N ALA A 113 7.00 -1.99 5.59
CA ALA A 113 7.55 -3.29 5.98
C ALA A 113 6.73 -3.92 7.10
N TRP A 114 6.34 -3.11 8.09
CA TRP A 114 5.55 -3.60 9.21
C TRP A 114 4.15 -4.05 8.78
N THR A 115 3.50 -3.31 7.89
CA THR A 115 2.19 -3.70 7.33
C THR A 115 2.26 -5.02 6.59
N GLU A 116 3.25 -5.16 5.71
CA GLU A 116 3.41 -6.37 4.91
C GLU A 116 3.66 -7.60 5.78
N VAL A 117 4.53 -7.48 6.79
CA VAL A 117 4.75 -8.58 7.73
C VAL A 117 3.49 -8.95 8.51
N ARG A 118 2.72 -7.97 8.98
CA ARG A 118 1.46 -8.24 9.67
C ARG A 118 0.46 -8.94 8.78
N ALA A 119 0.34 -8.52 7.52
CA ALA A 119 -0.55 -9.15 6.55
C ALA A 119 -0.11 -10.59 6.25
N LEU A 120 1.17 -10.81 5.91
CA LEU A 120 1.68 -12.13 5.52
C LEU A 120 1.75 -13.15 6.66
N GLN A 121 1.83 -12.70 7.92
CA GLN A 121 1.68 -13.58 9.08
C GLN A 121 0.22 -13.97 9.31
N TYR A 122 -0.72 -13.06 9.04
CA TYR A 122 -2.14 -13.26 9.30
C TYR A 122 -2.84 -14.12 8.24
N LEU A 123 -2.61 -13.83 6.96
CA LEU A 123 -3.36 -14.42 5.85
C LEU A 123 -3.30 -15.95 5.78
N PRO A 124 -2.15 -16.62 6.00
CA PRO A 124 -2.09 -18.08 5.98
C PRO A 124 -2.91 -18.76 7.09
N GLU A 125 -3.18 -18.06 8.20
CA GLU A 125 -3.94 -18.62 9.33
C GLU A 125 -5.45 -18.65 9.07
N VAL A 126 -5.94 -17.75 8.22
CA VAL A 126 -7.39 -17.49 8.07
C VAL A 126 -7.93 -17.72 6.67
N ALA A 127 -7.07 -17.98 5.68
CA ALA A 127 -7.48 -18.02 4.30
C ALA A 127 -6.76 -19.09 3.48
N ALA A 128 -7.48 -19.68 2.52
CA ALA A 128 -6.91 -20.46 1.43
C ALA A 128 -6.46 -19.55 0.26
N ILE A 129 -5.95 -18.36 0.57
CA ILE A 129 -5.42 -17.44 -0.44
C ILE A 129 -3.91 -17.68 -0.53
N ASP A 130 -3.44 -17.99 -1.72
CA ASP A 130 -2.02 -18.16 -1.95
C ASP A 130 -1.31 -16.82 -1.81
N THR A 131 -0.42 -16.72 -0.83
CA THR A 131 0.30 -15.49 -0.47
C THR A 131 1.77 -15.83 -0.26
N PRO A 132 2.68 -14.85 -0.45
CA PRO A 132 4.09 -15.10 -0.19
C PRO A 132 4.31 -15.63 1.24
N LYS A 133 4.86 -16.83 1.39
CA LYS A 133 5.20 -17.39 2.70
C LYS A 133 6.22 -16.47 3.37
N PHE A 134 5.83 -15.80 4.44
CA PHE A 134 6.75 -14.94 5.20
C PHE A 134 7.81 -15.80 5.90
N LEU A 135 9.09 -15.41 5.78
CA LEU A 135 10.21 -16.14 6.38
C LEU A 135 10.97 -15.30 7.39
N TRP A 136 11.29 -14.05 7.04
CA TRP A 136 12.13 -13.21 7.89
C TRP A 136 11.88 -11.72 7.69
N HIS A 137 12.08 -10.95 8.76
CA HIS A 137 12.06 -9.50 8.77
C HIS A 137 13.27 -8.97 9.52
N ASP A 138 13.95 -8.01 8.89
CA ASP A 138 14.92 -7.13 9.54
C ASP A 138 14.24 -5.81 9.91
N SER A 139 14.04 -5.59 11.21
CA SER A 139 13.39 -4.39 11.74
C SER A 139 14.33 -3.22 11.91
N ASP A 140 15.61 -3.38 11.57
CA ASP A 140 16.61 -2.33 11.70
C ASP A 140 16.25 -1.12 10.83
N ARG A 141 16.27 0.05 11.48
CA ARG A 141 15.98 1.35 10.89
C ARG A 141 17.31 1.98 10.47
N PRO A 142 17.42 2.58 9.27
CA PRO A 142 16.33 3.25 8.56
C PRO A 142 15.70 2.48 7.39
N ILE A 143 16.27 1.35 6.96
CA ILE A 143 15.82 0.64 5.76
C ILE A 143 15.49 -0.81 6.14
N PRO A 144 14.24 -1.09 6.56
CA PRO A 144 13.81 -2.44 6.87
C PRO A 144 13.97 -3.36 5.65
N ALA A 145 14.00 -4.66 5.91
CA ALA A 145 13.98 -5.67 4.87
C ALA A 145 13.07 -6.84 5.26
N THR A 146 12.51 -7.51 4.26
CA THR A 146 11.76 -8.76 4.43
C THR A 146 12.26 -9.81 3.45
N VAL A 147 12.15 -11.06 3.87
CA VAL A 147 12.35 -12.23 3.03
C VAL A 147 11.09 -13.08 3.10
N MET A 148 10.60 -13.46 1.93
CA MET A 148 9.37 -14.23 1.74
C MET A 148 9.53 -15.18 0.55
N GLY A 149 8.65 -16.17 0.40
CA GLY A 149 8.62 -17.02 -0.79
C GLY A 149 8.36 -16.20 -2.06
N LEU A 150 9.06 -16.50 -3.15
CA LEU A 150 8.74 -15.94 -4.46
C LEU A 150 7.60 -16.75 -5.07
N LEU A 151 6.49 -16.07 -5.39
CA LEU A 151 5.37 -16.71 -6.08
C LEU A 151 5.63 -16.79 -7.59
N PRO A 152 5.14 -17.85 -8.27
CA PRO A 152 5.26 -18.00 -9.72
C PRO A 152 4.39 -16.98 -10.47
N GLY A 153 4.60 -16.92 -11.78
CA GLY A 153 3.77 -16.13 -12.69
C GLY A 153 4.41 -14.83 -13.16
N ALA A 154 3.72 -14.19 -14.10
CA ALA A 154 4.14 -12.93 -14.71
C ALA A 154 3.27 -11.77 -14.22
N PRO A 155 3.84 -10.58 -13.97
CA PRO A 155 3.04 -9.40 -13.64
C PRO A 155 2.00 -9.12 -14.72
N ILE A 156 0.75 -8.92 -14.32
CA ILE A 156 -0.36 -8.66 -15.25
C ILE A 156 -0.10 -7.39 -16.08
N SER A 157 0.62 -6.42 -15.52
CA SER A 157 1.05 -5.23 -16.25
C SER A 157 1.93 -5.51 -17.49
N ALA A 158 2.60 -6.66 -17.54
CA ALA A 158 3.45 -7.11 -18.65
C ALA A 158 2.71 -7.98 -19.68
N ILE A 159 1.49 -8.45 -19.38
CA ILE A 159 0.72 -9.32 -20.27
C ILE A 159 0.05 -8.50 -21.37
N HIS A 160 0.39 -8.77 -22.63
CA HIS A 160 -0.03 -7.94 -23.75
C HIS A 160 -1.55 -7.89 -23.92
N ALA A 161 -2.24 -9.03 -23.82
CA ALA A 161 -3.68 -9.17 -23.98
C ALA A 161 -4.30 -9.87 -22.76
N PRO A 162 -4.67 -9.14 -21.69
CA PRO A 162 -5.30 -9.74 -20.53
C PRO A 162 -6.70 -10.27 -20.90
N THR A 163 -7.03 -11.46 -20.42
CA THR A 163 -8.29 -12.16 -20.73
C THR A 163 -9.38 -11.82 -19.70
N ALA A 164 -10.64 -12.16 -20.01
CA ALA A 164 -11.74 -12.10 -19.05
C ALA A 164 -11.45 -12.99 -17.81
N ALA A 165 -10.93 -14.21 -18.03
CA ALA A 165 -10.55 -15.13 -16.95
C ALA A 165 -9.54 -14.53 -15.97
N LEU A 166 -8.60 -13.73 -16.45
CA LEU A 166 -7.64 -13.05 -15.58
C LEU A 166 -8.34 -12.00 -14.71
N LEU A 167 -9.28 -11.23 -15.27
CA LEU A 167 -10.05 -10.25 -14.50
C LEU A 167 -10.96 -10.93 -13.47
N GLU A 168 -11.61 -12.03 -13.84
CA GLU A 168 -12.39 -12.88 -12.93
C GLU A 168 -11.53 -13.43 -11.78
N SER A 169 -10.29 -13.83 -12.07
CA SER A 169 -9.35 -14.31 -11.06
C SER A 169 -8.94 -13.20 -10.08
N ILE A 170 -8.68 -11.98 -10.57
CA ILE A 170 -8.46 -10.80 -9.69
C ILE A 170 -9.66 -10.60 -8.77
N VAL A 171 -10.88 -10.58 -9.32
CA VAL A 171 -12.11 -10.40 -8.55
C VAL A 171 -12.25 -11.49 -7.49
N THR A 172 -11.97 -12.74 -7.84
CA THR A 172 -12.04 -13.89 -6.92
C THR A 172 -11.10 -13.71 -5.74
N VAL A 173 -9.83 -13.34 -5.99
CA VAL A 173 -8.86 -13.08 -4.92
C VAL A 173 -9.33 -11.93 -4.04
N VAL A 174 -9.78 -10.82 -4.63
CA VAL A 174 -10.25 -9.63 -3.88
C VAL A 174 -11.41 -9.98 -2.97
N GLN A 175 -12.42 -10.69 -3.49
CA GLN A 175 -13.55 -11.14 -2.70
C GLN A 175 -13.11 -12.10 -1.58
N GLY A 176 -12.15 -12.98 -1.87
CA GLY A 176 -11.54 -13.86 -0.86
C GLY A 176 -10.99 -13.05 0.31
N VAL A 177 -10.18 -12.03 0.02
CA VAL A 177 -9.57 -11.15 1.05
C VAL A 177 -10.63 -10.38 1.82
N GLN A 178 -11.61 -9.79 1.13
CA GLN A 178 -12.61 -8.92 1.74
C GLN A 178 -13.60 -9.67 2.66
N ARG A 179 -13.71 -11.00 2.55
CA ARG A 179 -14.49 -11.84 3.46
C ARG A 179 -13.74 -12.20 4.74
N LEU A 180 -12.43 -11.96 4.80
CA LEU A 180 -11.64 -12.26 5.99
C LEU A 180 -11.90 -11.21 7.09
N PRO A 181 -11.79 -11.58 8.37
CA PRO A 181 -11.76 -10.60 9.44
C PRO A 181 -10.60 -9.61 9.24
N LEU A 182 -10.74 -8.39 9.76
CA LEU A 182 -9.68 -7.37 9.71
C LEU A 182 -8.42 -7.80 10.48
N GLY A 183 -8.59 -8.62 11.53
CA GLY A 183 -7.51 -9.17 12.34
C GLY A 183 -6.53 -8.09 12.81
N PRO A 184 -5.20 -8.32 12.71
CA PRO A 184 -4.20 -7.38 13.21
C PRO A 184 -4.14 -6.04 12.44
N LEU A 185 -4.93 -5.88 11.38
CA LEU A 185 -4.99 -4.69 10.54
C LEU A 185 -6.22 -3.81 10.82
N GLU A 186 -7.08 -4.17 11.78
CA GLU A 186 -8.31 -3.43 12.12
C GLU A 186 -8.06 -1.94 12.41
N ASN A 187 -6.99 -1.62 13.13
CA ASN A 187 -6.69 -0.25 13.55
C ASN A 187 -5.88 0.53 12.50
N ARG A 188 -5.65 -0.05 11.31
CA ARG A 188 -4.79 0.51 10.29
C ARG A 188 -5.54 0.74 8.98
N PRO A 189 -5.84 1.99 8.61
CA PRO A 189 -6.32 2.30 7.27
C PRO A 189 -5.37 1.74 6.21
N ARG A 190 -5.93 1.21 5.12
CA ARG A 190 -5.11 0.84 3.96
C ARG A 190 -4.33 2.05 3.45
N ALA A 191 -3.15 1.80 2.89
CA ALA A 191 -2.38 2.83 2.22
C ALA A 191 -3.16 3.39 1.03
N ASP A 192 -2.98 4.69 0.77
CA ASP A 192 -3.56 5.40 -0.37
C ASP A 192 -5.06 5.14 -0.56
N SER A 193 -5.85 5.13 0.52
CA SER A 193 -7.31 5.08 0.39
C SER A 193 -7.86 6.39 -0.21
N PRO A 194 -8.95 6.36 -0.99
CA PRO A 194 -9.63 7.57 -1.50
C PRO A 194 -9.80 8.66 -0.45
N LEU A 195 -10.27 8.29 0.75
CA LEU A 195 -10.44 9.23 1.84
C LEU A 195 -9.11 9.86 2.31
N SER A 196 -8.01 9.10 2.32
CA SER A 196 -6.71 9.57 2.81
C SER A 196 -6.14 10.75 2.02
N TYR A 197 -6.36 10.77 0.70
CA TYR A 197 -5.86 11.84 -0.17
C TYR A 197 -6.91 12.89 -0.54
N ALA A 198 -8.22 12.63 -0.33
CA ALA A 198 -9.31 13.57 -0.64
C ALA A 198 -9.04 14.98 -0.08
N ARG A 199 -8.66 15.06 1.20
CA ARG A 199 -8.35 16.34 1.86
C ARG A 199 -7.18 17.08 1.19
N GLY A 200 -6.08 16.37 0.91
CA GLY A 200 -4.91 16.97 0.26
C GLY A 200 -5.22 17.47 -1.15
N LEU A 201 -6.09 16.78 -1.88
CA LEU A 201 -6.58 17.19 -3.20
C LEU A 201 -7.49 18.42 -3.11
N ALA A 202 -8.35 18.49 -2.10
CA ALA A 202 -9.30 19.59 -1.94
C ALA A 202 -8.64 20.88 -1.40
N GLU A 203 -7.70 20.75 -0.46
CA GLU A 203 -7.19 21.91 0.30
C GLU A 203 -5.82 22.39 -0.17
N GLN A 204 -4.88 21.48 -0.39
CA GLN A 204 -3.46 21.84 -0.60
C GLN A 204 -3.12 21.97 -2.08
N TRP A 205 -3.64 21.07 -2.91
CA TRP A 205 -3.29 20.99 -4.31
C TRP A 205 -3.73 22.20 -5.16
N PRO A 206 -4.90 22.85 -4.94
CA PRO A 206 -5.28 24.05 -5.68
C PRO A 206 -4.26 25.19 -5.55
N THR A 207 -3.72 25.39 -4.34
CA THR A 207 -2.68 26.40 -4.08
C THR A 207 -1.40 26.08 -4.85
N GLN A 208 -0.99 24.81 -4.92
CA GLN A 208 0.18 24.37 -5.70
C GLN A 208 -0.02 24.61 -7.19
N LEU A 209 -1.23 24.34 -7.71
CA LEU A 209 -1.58 24.55 -9.11
C LEU A 209 -1.60 26.03 -9.47
N ALA A 210 -2.18 26.88 -8.60
CA ALA A 210 -2.25 28.33 -8.82
C ALA A 210 -0.88 29.02 -8.78
N ALA A 211 0.07 28.45 -8.03
CA ALA A 211 1.45 28.95 -7.99
C ALA A 211 2.24 28.60 -9.26
N SER A 212 1.81 27.59 -10.02
CA SER A 212 2.46 27.23 -11.28
C SER A 212 2.01 28.12 -12.44
N ARG A 213 2.92 28.45 -13.35
CA ARG A 213 2.66 29.36 -14.49
C ARG A 213 2.33 28.63 -15.80
N ASP A 214 2.48 27.31 -15.85
CA ASP A 214 2.22 26.51 -17.05
C ASP A 214 0.73 26.33 -17.37
N ASP A 215 0.44 26.05 -18.63
CA ASP A 215 -0.91 25.96 -19.17
C ASP A 215 -1.65 24.73 -18.65
N GLU A 216 -0.92 23.62 -18.49
CA GLU A 216 -1.38 22.36 -17.94
C GLU A 216 -1.93 22.56 -16.51
N SER A 217 -1.23 23.34 -15.69
CA SER A 217 -1.66 23.66 -14.32
C SER A 217 -2.96 24.45 -14.28
N ARG A 218 -3.18 25.35 -15.26
CA ARG A 218 -4.46 26.07 -15.37
C ARG A 218 -5.60 25.15 -15.77
N VAL A 219 -5.35 24.18 -16.65
CA VAL A 219 -6.33 23.15 -17.02
C VAL A 219 -6.69 22.28 -15.83
N VAL A 220 -5.69 21.77 -15.11
CA VAL A 220 -5.90 20.92 -13.93
C VAL A 220 -6.59 21.70 -12.81
N LEU A 221 -6.23 22.96 -12.57
CA LEU A 221 -6.89 23.82 -11.58
C LEU A 221 -8.39 23.97 -11.88
N LYS A 222 -8.79 24.13 -13.15
CA LYS A 222 -10.22 24.19 -13.52
C LYS A 222 -10.96 22.90 -13.16
N LEU A 223 -10.35 21.74 -13.42
CA LEU A 223 -10.95 20.44 -13.09
C LEU A 223 -11.11 20.25 -11.57
N VAL A 224 -10.06 20.59 -10.80
CA VAL A 224 -10.11 20.49 -9.33
C VAL A 224 -11.14 21.47 -8.76
N THR A 225 -11.24 22.68 -9.30
CA THR A 225 -12.23 23.67 -8.86
C THR A 225 -13.65 23.22 -9.16
N SER A 226 -13.94 22.72 -10.37
CA SER A 226 -15.27 22.16 -10.71
C SER A 226 -15.62 21.00 -9.80
N TRP A 227 -14.70 20.03 -9.63
CA TRP A 227 -14.92 18.92 -8.71
C TRP A 227 -15.29 19.36 -7.28
N ARG A 228 -14.55 20.33 -6.72
CA ARG A 228 -14.81 20.85 -5.37
C ARG A 228 -16.11 21.63 -5.25
N HIS A 229 -16.57 22.24 -6.33
CA HIS A 229 -17.78 23.05 -6.36
C HIS A 229 -19.03 22.19 -6.57
N ASP A 230 -18.92 21.20 -7.45
CA ASP A 230 -20.07 20.45 -7.97
C ASP A 230 -20.32 19.13 -7.20
N PHE A 231 -19.35 18.66 -6.40
CA PHE A 231 -19.44 17.35 -5.73
C PHE A 231 -19.02 17.40 -4.25
N ASP A 232 -19.82 16.73 -3.42
CA ASP A 232 -19.57 16.56 -1.98
C ASP A 232 -18.80 15.25 -1.66
N ASP A 233 -17.88 14.83 -2.54
CA ASP A 233 -17.23 13.52 -2.45
C ASP A 233 -16.52 13.29 -1.11
N THR A 234 -15.90 14.32 -0.55
CA THR A 234 -15.25 14.21 0.77
C THR A 234 -16.28 13.92 1.87
N GLN A 235 -17.46 14.52 1.81
CA GLN A 235 -18.53 14.25 2.78
C GLN A 235 -19.10 12.84 2.58
N ILE A 236 -19.32 12.41 1.34
CA ILE A 236 -19.79 11.06 1.01
C ILE A 236 -18.83 9.99 1.55
N LEU A 237 -17.52 10.16 1.35
CA LEU A 237 -16.50 9.22 1.81
C LEU A 237 -16.32 9.19 3.33
N ASN A 238 -16.71 10.26 4.05
CA ASN A 238 -16.69 10.30 5.51
C ASN A 238 -17.91 9.63 6.16
N ARG A 239 -18.95 9.27 5.40
CA ARG A 239 -20.11 8.55 5.95
C ARG A 239 -19.65 7.18 6.49
N PRO A 240 -20.19 6.72 7.63
CA PRO A 240 -19.93 5.37 8.14
C PRO A 240 -20.27 4.30 7.09
N VAL A 241 -19.49 3.22 7.07
CA VAL A 241 -19.63 2.09 6.15
C VAL A 241 -19.05 0.84 6.80
N ASP A 242 -19.50 -0.32 6.38
CA ASP A 242 -18.89 -1.59 6.78
C ASP A 242 -17.46 -1.67 6.27
N GLU A 243 -16.54 -1.93 7.20
CA GLU A 243 -15.12 -2.01 6.92
C GLU A 243 -14.73 -3.43 6.50
N VAL A 244 -13.88 -3.54 5.48
CA VAL A 244 -13.35 -4.81 4.96
C VAL A 244 -11.83 -4.80 4.98
N LEU A 245 -11.24 -6.00 5.05
CA LEU A 245 -9.81 -6.14 4.82
C LEU A 245 -9.51 -5.85 3.35
N SER A 246 -8.71 -4.82 3.12
CA SER A 246 -8.22 -4.46 1.79
C SER A 246 -6.79 -4.98 1.60
N PRO A 247 -6.48 -5.53 0.42
CA PRO A 247 -5.10 -5.85 0.03
C PRO A 247 -4.23 -4.61 -0.16
N GLY A 248 -4.84 -3.45 -0.44
CA GLY A 248 -4.15 -2.15 -0.44
C GLY A 248 -3.32 -1.82 -1.68
N SER A 249 -3.31 -2.70 -2.69
CA SER A 249 -2.65 -2.43 -3.98
C SER A 249 -3.57 -2.71 -5.16
N ALA A 250 -3.93 -1.65 -5.89
CA ALA A 250 -4.61 -1.70 -7.17
C ALA A 250 -3.65 -1.83 -8.37
N ASN A 251 -2.34 -1.78 -8.14
CA ASN A 251 -1.33 -1.81 -9.18
C ASN A 251 -1.20 -3.21 -9.77
N LEU A 252 -1.57 -3.42 -11.03
CA LEU A 252 -1.47 -4.72 -11.72
C LEU A 252 -0.04 -5.26 -11.86
N GLY A 253 0.99 -4.46 -11.54
CA GLY A 253 2.36 -4.96 -11.37
C GLY A 253 2.56 -5.79 -10.09
N CYS A 254 1.61 -5.73 -9.14
CA CYS A 254 1.59 -6.51 -7.90
C CYS A 254 0.67 -7.74 -7.99
N TRP A 255 0.15 -8.04 -9.17
CA TRP A 255 -0.72 -9.19 -9.41
C TRP A 255 0.00 -10.05 -10.45
N LEU A 256 0.30 -11.30 -10.10
CA LEU A 256 1.02 -12.23 -10.96
C LEU A 256 0.01 -13.22 -11.55
N TRP A 257 -0.03 -13.35 -12.87
CA TRP A 257 -0.77 -14.41 -13.54
C TRP A 257 0.09 -15.67 -13.58
N ASP A 258 -0.37 -16.72 -12.94
CA ASP A 258 0.18 -18.07 -13.05
C ASP A 258 -0.63 -18.83 -14.11
N ASP A 259 -0.01 -19.03 -15.27
CA ASP A 259 -0.60 -19.70 -16.41
C ASP A 259 -0.77 -21.21 -16.18
N GLN A 260 0.07 -21.82 -15.35
CA GLN A 260 -0.01 -23.24 -15.01
C GLN A 260 -1.18 -23.53 -14.07
N ALA A 261 -1.36 -22.68 -13.06
CA ALA A 261 -2.47 -22.79 -12.12
C ALA A 261 -3.75 -22.07 -12.60
N ASN A 262 -3.67 -21.31 -13.69
CA ASN A 262 -4.75 -20.48 -14.23
C ASN A 262 -5.38 -19.57 -13.14
N THR A 263 -4.52 -18.94 -12.34
CA THR A 263 -4.92 -18.10 -11.21
C THR A 263 -4.03 -16.88 -11.07
N VAL A 264 -4.48 -15.91 -10.28
CA VAL A 264 -3.73 -14.73 -9.94
C VAL A 264 -3.21 -14.82 -8.51
N HIS A 265 -1.94 -14.49 -8.34
CA HIS A 265 -1.29 -14.30 -7.05
C HIS A 265 -1.16 -12.82 -6.74
N LEU A 266 -1.51 -12.42 -5.52
CA LEU A 266 -1.29 -11.06 -5.03
C LEU A 266 0.02 -10.99 -4.24
N ILE A 267 0.92 -10.13 -4.70
CA ILE A 267 2.16 -9.76 -4.02
C ILE A 267 2.08 -8.31 -3.51
N ASP A 268 3.04 -7.90 -2.69
CA ASP A 268 3.11 -6.56 -2.09
C ASP A 268 1.90 -6.21 -1.21
N TRP A 269 1.91 -6.75 0.01
CA TRP A 269 0.88 -6.49 1.03
C TRP A 269 1.18 -5.25 1.88
N SER A 270 2.16 -4.44 1.47
CA SER A 270 2.60 -3.30 2.27
C SER A 270 1.59 -2.15 2.36
N GLY A 271 0.58 -2.17 1.48
CA GLY A 271 -0.56 -1.24 1.51
C GLY A 271 -1.78 -1.77 2.27
N ALA A 272 -1.76 -3.00 2.77
CA ALA A 272 -2.94 -3.66 3.34
C ALA A 272 -3.46 -2.93 4.60
N GLY A 273 -4.77 -3.04 4.84
CA GLY A 273 -5.44 -2.38 5.95
C GLY A 273 -6.96 -2.39 5.84
N ARG A 274 -7.65 -1.71 6.76
CA ARG A 274 -9.09 -1.46 6.66
C ARG A 274 -9.44 -0.47 5.54
N SER A 275 -10.51 -0.76 4.83
CA SER A 275 -11.13 0.07 3.78
C SER A 275 -12.61 -0.27 3.67
N ASP A 276 -13.25 0.11 2.58
CA ASP A 276 -14.61 -0.28 2.22
C ASP A 276 -14.66 -0.77 0.76
N LEU A 277 -15.67 -1.58 0.43
CA LEU A 277 -15.83 -2.22 -0.89
C LEU A 277 -15.81 -1.19 -2.04
N ALA A 278 -16.52 -0.08 -1.86
CA ALA A 278 -16.64 0.96 -2.87
C ALA A 278 -15.30 1.68 -3.13
N SER A 279 -14.57 2.00 -2.06
CA SER A 279 -13.25 2.61 -2.11
C SER A 279 -12.20 1.70 -2.75
N ASP A 280 -12.26 0.39 -2.50
CA ASP A 280 -11.36 -0.59 -3.10
C ASP A 280 -11.66 -0.80 -4.59
N ALA A 281 -12.94 -0.90 -4.96
CA ALA A 281 -13.36 -1.03 -6.35
C ALA A 281 -12.96 0.20 -7.17
N ALA A 282 -13.18 1.40 -6.63
CA ALA A 282 -12.84 2.67 -7.28
C ALA A 282 -11.34 2.80 -7.58
N ASP A 283 -10.48 2.51 -6.60
CA ASP A 283 -9.03 2.56 -6.78
C ASP A 283 -8.56 1.55 -7.85
N ARG A 284 -9.12 0.33 -7.84
CA ARG A 284 -8.84 -0.68 -8.86
C ARG A 284 -9.18 -0.23 -10.27
N VAL A 285 -10.36 0.32 -10.49
CA VAL A 285 -10.76 0.73 -11.84
C VAL A 285 -10.08 2.01 -12.30
N GLU A 286 -9.64 2.89 -11.38
CA GLU A 286 -8.97 4.13 -11.76
C GLU A 286 -7.45 4.04 -11.81
N HIS A 287 -6.84 3.01 -11.22
CA HIS A 287 -5.39 2.82 -11.27
C HIS A 287 -4.89 2.79 -12.73
N PRO A 288 -3.80 3.50 -13.09
CA PRO A 288 -3.35 3.59 -14.48
C PRO A 288 -3.07 2.25 -15.16
N THR A 289 -2.61 1.25 -14.41
CA THR A 289 -2.41 -0.10 -14.96
C THR A 289 -3.72 -0.80 -15.32
N ALA A 290 -4.85 -0.42 -14.71
CA ALA A 290 -6.16 -1.00 -15.04
C ALA A 290 -6.67 -0.57 -16.41
N ARG A 291 -6.06 0.44 -17.04
CA ARG A 291 -6.35 0.85 -18.44
C ARG A 291 -5.98 -0.21 -19.48
N ARG A 292 -5.36 -1.33 -19.07
CA ARG A 292 -5.22 -2.52 -19.91
C ARG A 292 -6.57 -3.19 -20.20
N PHE A 293 -7.57 -2.95 -19.36
CA PHE A 293 -8.95 -3.36 -19.58
C PHE A 293 -9.76 -2.19 -20.12
N SER A 294 -10.69 -2.50 -21.02
CA SER A 294 -11.67 -1.54 -21.52
C SER A 294 -12.54 -0.98 -20.37
N ASP A 295 -13.24 0.14 -20.62
CA ASP A 295 -14.18 0.68 -19.64
C ASP A 295 -15.36 -0.29 -19.44
N GLU A 296 -15.78 -0.99 -20.50
CA GLU A 296 -16.83 -2.00 -20.47
C GLU A 296 -16.47 -3.19 -19.58
N GLN A 297 -15.27 -3.77 -19.76
CA GLN A 297 -14.80 -4.89 -18.93
C GLN A 297 -14.68 -4.50 -17.44
N ARG A 298 -14.22 -3.27 -17.17
CA ARG A 298 -14.14 -2.78 -15.78
C ARG A 298 -15.52 -2.54 -15.18
N ALA A 299 -16.47 -2.03 -15.96
CA ALA A 299 -17.84 -1.84 -15.53
C ALA A 299 -18.54 -3.17 -15.22
N GLU A 300 -18.28 -4.22 -16.03
CA GLU A 300 -18.87 -5.55 -15.89
C GLU A 300 -18.53 -6.19 -14.53
N VAL A 301 -17.35 -5.94 -13.99
CA VAL A 301 -16.91 -6.54 -12.71
C VAL A 301 -17.26 -5.73 -11.47
N LEU A 302 -17.79 -4.51 -11.63
CA LEU A 302 -18.16 -3.65 -10.49
C LEU A 302 -19.13 -4.34 -9.50
N PRO A 303 -20.19 -5.05 -9.93
CA PRO A 303 -21.07 -5.76 -8.99
C PRO A 303 -20.33 -6.82 -8.17
N ALA A 304 -19.41 -7.55 -8.80
CA ALA A 304 -18.62 -8.57 -8.12
C ALA A 304 -17.57 -7.95 -7.16
N LEU A 305 -17.18 -6.70 -7.37
CA LEU A 305 -16.36 -5.92 -6.43
C LEU A 305 -17.19 -5.22 -5.33
N GLY A 306 -18.49 -5.52 -5.22
CA GLY A 306 -19.37 -4.98 -4.19
C GLY A 306 -19.98 -3.61 -4.52
N VAL A 307 -19.97 -3.20 -5.79
CA VAL A 307 -20.64 -1.98 -6.26
C VAL A 307 -22.06 -2.31 -6.70
N ASP A 308 -23.02 -2.08 -5.81
CA ASP A 308 -24.44 -2.28 -6.04
C ASP A 308 -25.21 -0.95 -5.88
N ALA A 309 -26.54 -0.99 -5.83
CA ALA A 309 -27.36 0.21 -5.66
C ALA A 309 -27.09 0.96 -4.35
N THR A 310 -26.68 0.27 -3.29
CA THR A 310 -26.43 0.83 -1.96
C THR A 310 -25.06 1.49 -1.86
N THR A 311 -24.06 0.93 -2.54
CA THR A 311 -22.67 1.44 -2.50
C THR A 311 -22.33 2.36 -3.68
N ARG A 312 -23.22 2.51 -4.67
CA ARG A 312 -23.00 3.27 -5.90
C ARG A 312 -22.55 4.71 -5.70
N ASP A 313 -23.24 5.46 -4.83
CA ASP A 313 -22.90 6.87 -4.56
C ASP A 313 -21.48 6.98 -3.99
N ARG A 314 -21.16 6.12 -3.01
CA ARG A 314 -19.82 6.05 -2.41
C ARG A 314 -18.76 5.64 -3.42
N PHE A 315 -19.06 4.68 -4.31
CA PHE A 315 -18.15 4.26 -5.37
C PHE A 315 -17.87 5.42 -6.34
N GLN A 316 -18.89 6.15 -6.78
CA GLN A 316 -18.72 7.28 -7.69
C GLN A 316 -17.88 8.40 -7.05
N ALA A 317 -18.11 8.69 -5.77
CA ALA A 317 -17.29 9.63 -5.02
C ALA A 317 -15.82 9.16 -4.90
N ALA A 318 -15.61 7.89 -4.53
CA ALA A 318 -14.29 7.29 -4.45
C ALA A 318 -13.59 7.28 -5.82
N GLN A 319 -14.32 7.04 -6.90
CA GLN A 319 -13.83 6.98 -8.27
C GLN A 319 -13.34 8.35 -8.74
N ARG A 320 -14.14 9.40 -8.55
CA ARG A 320 -13.70 10.79 -8.85
C ARG A 320 -12.46 11.17 -8.06
N VAL A 321 -12.46 10.86 -6.77
CA VAL A 321 -11.33 11.14 -5.86
C VAL A 321 -10.07 10.37 -6.31
N ALA A 322 -10.18 9.08 -6.64
CA ALA A 322 -9.07 8.28 -7.18
C ALA A 322 -8.55 8.81 -8.53
N ALA A 323 -9.45 9.18 -9.45
CA ALA A 323 -9.05 9.79 -10.70
C ALA A 323 -8.30 11.13 -10.49
N MET A 324 -8.71 11.93 -9.50
CA MET A 324 -8.00 13.16 -9.10
C MET A 324 -6.63 12.87 -8.48
N HIS A 325 -6.50 11.83 -7.67
CA HIS A 325 -5.21 11.39 -7.14
C HIS A 325 -4.23 11.03 -8.25
N TRP A 326 -4.67 10.23 -9.22
CA TRP A 326 -3.83 9.87 -10.36
C TRP A 326 -3.53 11.08 -11.25
N LEU A 327 -4.47 12.01 -11.41
CA LEU A 327 -4.22 13.29 -12.07
C LEU A 327 -3.11 14.08 -11.38
N ARG A 328 -3.11 14.15 -10.04
CA ARG A 328 -2.05 14.78 -9.26
C ARG A 328 -0.70 14.12 -9.47
N ARG A 329 -0.65 12.78 -9.51
CA ARG A 329 0.61 12.05 -9.81
C ARG A 329 1.11 12.37 -11.21
N ARG A 330 0.25 12.38 -12.23
CA ARG A 330 0.64 12.73 -13.62
C ARG A 330 1.04 14.19 -13.77
N TRP A 331 0.40 15.10 -13.05
CA TRP A 331 0.76 16.51 -13.06
C TRP A 331 2.18 16.74 -12.53
N ARG A 332 2.62 15.97 -11.52
CA ARG A 332 4.01 16.04 -11.02
C ARG A 332 5.04 15.61 -12.06
N SER A 333 4.71 14.67 -12.94
CA SER A 333 5.56 14.17 -14.03
C SER A 333 5.22 14.79 -15.40
N ARG A 334 4.53 15.93 -15.44
CA ARG A 334 3.91 16.47 -16.67
C ARG A 334 4.91 16.84 -17.77
N THR A 335 6.12 17.24 -17.38
CA THR A 335 7.19 17.60 -18.32
C THR A 335 7.74 16.38 -19.05
N GLU A 336 7.75 15.22 -18.39
CA GLU A 336 8.28 13.97 -18.93
C GLU A 336 7.20 13.17 -19.67
N LEU A 337 5.95 13.22 -19.18
CA LEU A 337 4.85 12.37 -19.63
C LEU A 337 3.58 13.18 -19.98
N PRO A 338 3.64 14.15 -20.90
CA PRO A 338 2.52 15.06 -21.18
C PRO A 338 1.27 14.34 -21.70
N LEU A 339 1.43 13.31 -22.54
CA LEU A 339 0.30 12.53 -23.07
C LEU A 339 -0.47 11.79 -21.97
N GLN A 340 0.22 11.31 -20.93
CA GLN A 340 -0.42 10.64 -19.80
C GLN A 340 -1.20 11.63 -18.94
N LEU A 341 -0.74 12.88 -18.84
CA LEU A 341 -1.50 13.94 -18.18
C LEU A 341 -2.78 14.27 -18.97
N ILE A 342 -2.69 14.43 -20.29
CA ILE A 342 -3.85 14.72 -21.15
C ILE A 342 -4.91 13.62 -21.01
N SER A 343 -4.52 12.36 -21.16
CA SER A 343 -5.43 11.23 -20.99
C SER A 343 -6.10 11.20 -19.61
N GLN A 344 -5.36 11.54 -18.55
CA GLN A 344 -5.92 11.59 -17.20
C GLN A 344 -6.86 12.80 -17.00
N CYS A 345 -6.57 13.95 -17.64
CA CYS A 345 -7.49 15.09 -17.68
C CYS A 345 -8.81 14.71 -18.35
N ASP A 346 -8.76 13.99 -19.49
CA ASP A 346 -9.96 13.54 -20.20
C ASP A 346 -10.77 12.57 -19.36
N ARG A 347 -10.11 11.65 -18.66
CA ARG A 347 -10.80 10.75 -17.71
C ARG A 347 -11.52 11.53 -16.62
N VAL A 348 -10.85 12.50 -16.00
CA VAL A 348 -11.46 13.32 -14.95
C VAL A 348 -12.64 14.12 -15.50
N ARG A 349 -12.53 14.73 -16.69
CA ARG A 349 -13.65 15.43 -17.34
C ARG A 349 -14.86 14.53 -17.55
N ALA A 350 -14.64 13.30 -18.02
CA ALA A 350 -15.72 12.34 -18.22
C ALA A 350 -16.45 12.02 -16.91
N LEU A 351 -15.73 11.89 -15.79
CA LEU A 351 -16.30 11.60 -14.47
C LEU A 351 -16.98 12.81 -13.80
N LEU A 352 -16.61 14.03 -14.18
CA LEU A 352 -17.24 15.26 -13.70
C LEU A 352 -18.44 15.69 -14.56
N THR A 353 -18.60 15.11 -15.75
CA THR A 353 -19.77 15.37 -16.59
C THR A 353 -20.93 14.52 -16.06
N PRO A 354 -22.06 15.12 -15.67
CA PRO A 354 -23.23 14.35 -15.25
C PRO A 354 -23.62 13.41 -16.40
N SER A 355 -23.64 12.10 -16.15
CA SER A 355 -24.23 11.17 -17.10
C SER A 355 -25.70 11.57 -17.23
N SER A 356 -26.12 11.97 -18.43
CA SER A 356 -27.54 12.19 -18.72
C SER A 356 -28.21 10.82 -18.60
N VAL A 357 -28.84 10.55 -17.45
CA VAL A 357 -29.63 9.34 -17.22
C VAL A 357 -30.96 9.48 -17.96
#